data_AF-A0A6J4I4I6-F1
#
_entry.id   AF-A0A6J4I4I6-F1
#
_cell.length_a   1.000
_cell.length_b   1.000
_cell.length_c   1.000
_cell.angle_alpha   90.00
_cell.angle_beta   90.00
_cell.angle_gamma   90.00
#
_symmetry.space_group_name_H-M   'P 1'
#
loop_
_entity.id
_entity.type
_entity.pdbx_description
1 polymer ?
#
loop_
_entity_poly.entity_id
_entity_poly.type
_entity_poly.pdbx_seq_one_letter_code
_entity_poly.pdbx_strand_id
1 'polypeptide(L)'
;MTKPRFVLRYRGSGPKPEADVARVSDLSDAVVVDSSSRMLLVESDAEPLQALIDSLPDWVMAPEQEYALPDTRKKAVRPPPTPEP
;
A
#
# COMPACT_ATOMS: atom_id res chain seq x y z
N MET A 1 -8.49 17.43 -4.82
CA MET A 1 -9.12 16.11 -5.00
C MET A 1 -8.04 15.09 -4.71
N THR A 2 -8.23 14.23 -3.71
CA THR A 2 -7.24 13.19 -3.38
C THR A 2 -7.29 12.14 -4.49
N LYS A 3 -6.15 11.84 -5.10
CA LYS A 3 -6.06 10.81 -6.13
C LYS A 3 -6.18 9.42 -5.48
N PRO A 4 -6.75 8.42 -6.18
CA PRO A 4 -6.78 7.06 -5.66
C PRO A 4 -5.37 6.48 -5.53
N ARG A 5 -5.21 5.58 -4.56
CA ARG A 5 -3.96 4.89 -4.27
C ARG A 5 -4.01 3.45 -4.74
N PHE A 6 -2.92 3.02 -5.35
CA PHE A 6 -2.75 1.69 -5.90
C PHE A 6 -1.48 1.07 -5.36
N VAL A 7 -1.58 -0.20 -4.99
CA VAL A 7 -0.47 -1.04 -4.58
C VAL A 7 0.00 -1.83 -5.79
N LEU A 8 1.22 -1.56 -6.22
CA LEU A 8 1.91 -2.35 -7.23
C LEU A 8 2.73 -3.44 -6.54
N ARG A 9 2.46 -4.69 -6.87
CA ARG A 9 3.19 -5.84 -6.33
C ARG A 9 4.04 -6.47 -7.42
N TYR A 10 5.34 -6.55 -7.17
CA TYR A 10 6.28 -7.27 -8.02
C TYR A 10 6.18 -8.78 -7.71
N ARG A 11 5.80 -9.58 -8.72
CA ARG A 11 5.76 -11.05 -8.66
C ARG A 11 6.94 -11.74 -9.36
N GLY A 12 7.84 -10.97 -9.97
CA GLY A 12 9.01 -11.53 -10.63
C GLY A 12 9.98 -12.23 -9.67
N SER A 13 10.87 -13.03 -10.27
CA SER A 13 11.88 -13.78 -9.55
C SER A 13 13.11 -12.90 -9.31
N GLY A 14 13.16 -12.24 -8.16
CA GLY A 14 14.29 -11.39 -7.78
C GLY A 14 13.89 -10.11 -7.04
N PRO A 15 14.85 -9.20 -6.83
CA PRO A 15 14.57 -7.84 -6.37
C PRO A 15 13.78 -7.07 -7.44
N LYS A 16 12.97 -6.09 -7.01
CA LYS A 16 12.23 -5.24 -7.94
C LYS A 16 13.19 -4.53 -8.91
N PRO A 17 12.88 -4.40 -10.20
CA PRO A 17 13.72 -3.66 -11.13
C PRO A 17 13.61 -2.17 -10.82
N GLU A 18 14.73 -1.53 -10.50
CA GLU A 18 14.77 -0.07 -10.27
C GLU A 18 14.33 0.71 -11.52
N ALA A 19 14.54 0.14 -12.72
CA ALA A 19 14.04 0.68 -13.98
C ALA A 19 12.51 0.79 -14.02
N ASP A 20 11.78 -0.17 -13.44
CA ASP A 20 10.32 -0.12 -13.39
C ASP A 20 9.85 0.91 -12.37
N VAL A 21 10.54 1.01 -11.23
CA VAL A 21 10.27 2.06 -10.23
C VAL A 21 10.46 3.45 -10.85
N ALA A 22 11.54 3.63 -11.61
CA ALA A 22 11.83 4.87 -12.31
C ALA A 22 10.74 5.20 -13.34
N ARG A 23 10.26 4.21 -14.13
CA ARG A 23 9.14 4.41 -15.06
C ARG A 23 7.85 4.84 -14.37
N VAL A 24 7.54 4.23 -13.22
CA VAL A 24 6.37 4.58 -12.43
C VAL A 24 6.51 5.99 -11.83
N SER A 25 7.73 6.38 -11.42
CA SER A 25 8.01 7.72 -10.90
C SER A 25 8.13 8.80 -11.98
N ASP A 26 8.39 8.42 -13.23
CA ASP A 26 8.49 9.33 -14.39
C ASP A 26 7.11 9.73 -14.94
N LEU A 27 6.09 8.92 -14.66
CA LEU A 27 4.70 9.28 -14.92
C LEU A 27 4.35 10.59 -14.19
N SER A 28 4.08 11.64 -14.96
CA SER A 28 3.69 12.96 -14.42
C SER A 28 2.41 12.91 -13.57
N ASP A 29 1.59 11.89 -13.77
CA ASP A 29 0.35 11.65 -13.01
C ASP A 29 0.49 10.69 -11.83
N ALA A 30 1.68 10.13 -11.59
CA ALA A 30 1.93 9.13 -10.54
C ALA A 30 2.93 9.62 -9.49
N VAL A 31 2.58 9.45 -8.21
CA VAL A 31 3.43 9.79 -7.08
C VAL A 31 3.66 8.54 -6.25
N VAL A 32 4.92 8.14 -6.10
CA VAL A 32 5.28 7.01 -5.22
C VAL A 32 5.19 7.48 -3.76
N VAL A 33 4.19 6.97 -3.04
CA VAL A 33 3.93 7.30 -1.63
C VAL A 33 4.76 6.41 -0.71
N ASP A 34 4.86 5.12 -1.04
CA ASP A 34 5.67 4.15 -0.29
C ASP A 34 6.42 3.24 -1.27
N SER A 35 7.63 2.84 -0.87
CA SER A 35 8.39 1.85 -1.59
C SER A 35 8.94 0.81 -0.64
N SER A 36 8.51 -0.42 -0.84
CA SER A 36 8.94 -1.62 -0.14
C SER A 36 9.73 -2.53 -1.10
N SER A 37 10.38 -3.57 -0.57
CA SER A 37 11.28 -4.45 -1.36
C SER A 37 10.61 -5.13 -2.56
N ARG A 38 9.29 -5.38 -2.49
CA ARG A 38 8.48 -6.04 -3.53
C ARG A 38 7.13 -5.36 -3.77
N MET A 39 6.87 -4.25 -3.12
CA MET A 39 5.60 -3.52 -3.20
C MET A 39 5.90 -2.04 -3.36
N LEU A 40 5.12 -1.34 -4.18
CA LEU A 40 5.11 0.11 -4.27
C LEU A 40 3.70 0.58 -4.00
N LEU A 41 3.56 1.63 -3.22
CA LEU A 41 2.31 2.37 -3.09
C LEU A 41 2.43 3.61 -3.97
N VAL A 42 1.50 3.75 -4.90
CA VAL A 42 1.51 4.82 -5.91
C VAL A 42 0.15 5.50 -5.92
N GLU A 43 0.18 6.81 -5.87
CA GLU A 43 -1.01 7.65 -5.98
C GLU A 43 -1.08 8.18 -7.41
N SER A 44 -2.07 7.74 -8.17
CA SER A 44 -2.24 8.12 -9.58
C SER A 44 -3.67 7.89 -10.05
N ASP A 45 -3.97 8.25 -11.29
CA ASP A 45 -5.18 7.78 -11.97
C ASP A 45 -5.06 6.31 -12.37
N ALA A 46 -6.19 5.60 -12.36
CA ALA A 46 -6.23 4.16 -12.64
C ALA A 46 -5.83 3.83 -14.08
N GLU A 47 -6.31 4.60 -15.06
CA GLU A 47 -6.06 4.34 -16.49
C GLU A 47 -4.57 4.38 -16.89
N PRO A 48 -3.82 5.47 -16.66
CA PRO A 48 -2.42 5.53 -17.08
C PRO A 48 -1.54 4.53 -16.33
N LEU A 49 -1.86 4.27 -15.05
CA LEU A 49 -1.14 3.28 -14.25
C LEU A 49 -1.42 1.86 -14.74
N GLN A 50 -2.69 1.52 -14.98
CA GLN A 50 -3.08 0.21 -15.51
C GLN A 50 -2.37 -0.07 -16.84
N ALA A 51 -2.29 0.91 -17.74
CA ALA A 51 -1.60 0.78 -19.02
C ALA A 51 -0.10 0.53 -18.87
N LEU A 52 0.57 1.20 -17.91
CA LEU A 52 1.98 0.95 -17.61
C LEU A 52 2.19 -0.46 -17.07
N ILE A 53 1.33 -0.89 -16.13
CA ILE A 53 1.43 -2.22 -15.51
C ILE A 53 1.12 -3.35 -16.50
N ASP A 54 0.24 -3.13 -17.47
CA ASP A 54 -0.04 -4.10 -18.54
C ASP A 54 1.20 -4.37 -19.41
N SER A 55 2.08 -3.38 -19.58
CA SER A 55 3.41 -3.54 -20.21
C SER A 55 4.46 -4.21 -19.32
N LEU A 56 4.15 -4.44 -18.04
CA LEU A 56 5.06 -5.01 -17.05
C LEU A 56 4.53 -6.37 -16.56
N PRO A 57 4.90 -7.48 -17.22
CA PRO A 57 4.28 -8.80 -16.98
C PRO A 57 4.53 -9.36 -15.57
N ASP A 58 5.60 -8.92 -14.91
CA ASP A 58 5.95 -9.31 -13.55
C ASP A 58 5.33 -8.43 -12.47
N TRP A 59 4.54 -7.42 -12.85
CA TRP A 59 3.91 -6.49 -11.92
C TRP A 59 2.40 -6.69 -11.90
N VAL A 60 1.81 -6.57 -10.72
CA VAL A 60 0.37 -6.66 -10.52
C VAL A 60 -0.10 -5.41 -9.80
N MET A 61 -1.09 -4.73 -10.36
CA MET A 61 -1.76 -3.60 -9.74
C MET A 61 -2.95 -4.10 -8.90
N ALA A 62 -3.04 -3.62 -7.67
CA ALA A 62 -4.21 -3.80 -6.82
C ALA A 62 -4.62 -2.43 -6.24
N PRO A 63 -5.91 -2.13 -6.11
CA PRO A 63 -6.35 -0.94 -5.37
C PRO A 63 -5.91 -1.04 -3.90
N GLU A 64 -5.57 0.09 -3.28
CA GLU A 64 -5.32 0.13 -1.84
C GLU A 64 -6.58 -0.33 -1.09
N GLN A 65 -6.42 -1.32 -0.22
CA GLN A 65 -7.50 -1.83 0.61
C GLN A 65 -7.15 -1.58 2.07
N GLU A 66 -7.78 -0.57 2.67
CA GLU A 66 -7.68 -0.34 4.11
C GLU A 66 -8.46 -1.43 4.85
N TYR A 67 -7.73 -2.25 5.60
CA TYR A 67 -8.34 -3.11 6.61
C TYR A 67 -8.31 -2.39 7.95
N ALA A 68 -9.49 -2.08 8.48
CA ALA A 68 -9.63 -1.65 9.87
C ALA A 68 -9.18 -2.80 10.78
N LEU A 69 -8.01 -2.66 11.40
CA LEU A 69 -7.57 -3.62 12.41
C LEU A 69 -8.55 -3.55 13.59
N PRO A 70 -9.22 -4.66 13.97
CA PRO A 70 -10.06 -4.65 15.15
C PRO A 70 -9.20 -4.34 16.37
N ASP A 71 -9.61 -3.32 17.14
CA ASP A 71 -8.90 -2.90 18.35
C ASP A 71 -8.86 -4.06 19.35
N THR A 72 -7.69 -4.69 19.52
CA THR A 72 -7.49 -5.79 20.47
C THR A 72 -7.22 -5.30 21.89
N ARG A 73 -7.35 -4.00 22.17
CA ARG A 73 -6.99 -3.44 23.46
C ARG A 73 -8.09 -3.77 24.48
N LYS A 74 -7.89 -4.88 25.21
CA LYS A 74 -8.69 -5.21 26.40
C LYS A 74 -8.61 -4.03 27.37
N LYS A 75 -9.68 -3.23 27.46
CA LYS A 75 -9.85 -2.21 28.49
C LYS A 75 -9.88 -2.93 29.83
N ALA A 76 -8.78 -2.89 30.59
CA ALA A 76 -8.76 -3.42 31.95
C ALA A 76 -9.77 -2.64 32.78
N VAL A 77 -10.92 -3.26 33.06
CA VAL A 77 -11.85 -2.77 34.08
C VAL A 77 -11.12 -2.94 35.40
N ARG A 78 -10.66 -1.83 36.00
CA ARG A 78 -10.14 -1.87 37.37
C ARG A 78 -11.25 -2.39 38.27
N PRO A 79 -11.03 -3.45 39.07
CA PRO A 79 -12.01 -3.83 40.09
C PRO A 79 -12.19 -2.67 41.08
N PRO A 80 -13.39 -2.48 41.65
CA PRO A 80 -13.61 -1.46 42.67
C PRO A 80 -12.69 -1.68 43.87
N PRO A 81 -12.21 -0.62 44.54
CA PRO A 81 -11.41 -0.78 45.74
C PRO A 81 -12.25 -1.49 46.81
N THR A 82 -11.74 -2.62 47.30
CA THR A 82 -12.30 -3.37 48.42
C THR A 82 -12.34 -2.45 49.64
N PRO A 83 -13.49 -2.24 50.31
CA PRO A 83 -13.50 -1.54 51.59
C PRO A 83 -12.82 -2.44 52.63
N GLU A 84 -11.67 -2.01 53.14
CA GLU A 84 -11.03 -2.63 54.31
C GLU A 84 -11.82 -2.28 55.60
N PRO A 85 -11.98 -3.24 56.53
CA PRO A 85 -12.74 -3.06 57.79
C PRO A 85 -12.00 -2.28 58.87
#